data_AF-D6X9I2-F1
#
_entry.id   AF-D6X9I2-F1
#
_cell.length_a   1.000
_cell.length_b   1.000
_cell.length_c   1.000
_cell.angle_alpha   90.00
_cell.angle_beta   90.00
_cell.angle_gamma   90.00
#
_symmetry.space_group_name_H-M   'P 1'
#
loop_
_entity.id
_entity.type
_entity.pdbx_description
1 polymer ?
#
loop_
_entity_poly.entity_id
_entity_poly.type
_entity_poly.pdbx_seq_one_letter_code
_entity_poly.pdbx_strand_id
1 'polypeptide(L)'
;MMAAACAVVLVVTLLSQRTRGAAAQADIEEREAPETPDVLEYMVMMVGVVYAIVLGLAIAGVWEARGAAQDAVRTEAQALHEVTQRAQVYPADFRDRLRADIDVYVSEVVESEWPRMIERKELSPRGTELLAAVRTDVAEREPKNELEAQAYQPMLDQVAAAEDARNARAAGAGETLPGIVWFGLISGAAVTIGLIFTMQIGRSFRELLLAGLFSALIAFLLFLVWDFDAPFGRSGSESADAFRQLFPGAVGGS
;
A
#
# COMPACT_ATOMS: atom_id res chain seq x y z
N MET A 1 -16.28 0.71 4.08
CA MET A 1 -15.69 -0.37 4.91
C MET A 1 -15.87 -0.18 6.41
N MET A 2 -15.67 1.01 6.99
CA MET A 2 -15.94 1.23 8.43
C MET A 2 -17.37 0.82 8.85
N ALA A 3 -18.38 1.14 8.05
CA ALA A 3 -19.75 0.71 8.32
C ALA A 3 -19.93 -0.82 8.32
N ALA A 4 -19.17 -1.54 7.49
CA ALA A 4 -19.21 -3.01 7.44
C ALA A 4 -18.48 -3.62 8.65
N ALA A 5 -17.35 -3.05 9.06
CA ALA A 5 -16.63 -3.46 10.28
C ALA A 5 -17.49 -3.20 11.54
N CYS A 6 -18.12 -2.01 11.63
CA CYS A 6 -19.08 -1.71 12.69
C CYS A 6 -20.30 -2.64 12.65
N ALA A 7 -20.81 -2.98 11.46
CA ALA A 7 -21.92 -3.91 11.31
C ALA A 7 -21.54 -5.33 11.76
N VAL A 8 -20.33 -5.81 11.46
CA VAL A 8 -19.86 -7.12 11.94
C VAL A 8 -19.73 -7.12 13.46
N VAL A 9 -19.16 -6.07 14.06
CA VAL A 9 -19.08 -5.94 15.53
C VAL A 9 -20.49 -5.88 16.15
N LEU A 10 -21.42 -5.13 15.55
CA LEU A 10 -22.80 -5.04 16.00
C LEU A 10 -23.55 -6.37 15.84
N VAL A 11 -23.33 -7.09 14.75
CA VAL A 11 -23.96 -8.40 14.51
C VAL A 11 -23.39 -9.43 15.48
N VAL A 12 -22.09 -9.45 15.73
CA VAL A 12 -21.46 -10.37 16.70
C VAL A 12 -21.90 -10.04 18.13
N THR A 13 -21.99 -8.76 18.49
CA THR A 13 -22.52 -8.34 19.80
C THR A 13 -24.02 -8.67 19.95
N LEU A 14 -24.83 -8.48 18.92
CA LEU A 14 -26.26 -8.83 18.95
C LEU A 14 -26.51 -10.34 18.94
N LEU A 15 -25.72 -11.12 18.20
CA LEU A 15 -25.81 -12.58 18.18
C LEU A 15 -25.37 -13.18 19.50
N SER A 16 -24.29 -12.68 20.10
CA SER A 16 -23.85 -13.10 21.45
C SER A 16 -24.83 -12.69 22.54
N GLN A 17 -25.50 -11.54 22.43
CA GLN A 17 -26.61 -11.18 23.33
C GLN A 17 -27.82 -12.10 23.16
N ARG A 18 -28.16 -12.50 21.92
CA ARG A 18 -29.29 -13.40 21.63
C ARG A 18 -29.07 -14.82 22.12
N THR A 19 -27.87 -15.38 21.93
CA THR A 19 -27.55 -16.73 22.43
C THR A 19 -27.52 -16.77 23.96
N ARG A 20 -27.10 -15.69 24.62
CA ARG A 20 -27.15 -15.53 26.09
C ARG A 20 -28.56 -15.36 26.63
N GLY A 21 -29.43 -14.63 25.94
CA GLY A 21 -30.84 -14.52 26.29
C GLY A 21 -31.59 -15.85 26.22
N ALA A 22 -31.17 -16.76 25.33
CA ALA A 22 -31.70 -18.12 25.24
C ALA A 22 -31.09 -19.08 26.29
N ALA A 23 -29.81 -18.91 26.64
CA ALA A 23 -29.13 -19.72 27.65
C ALA A 23 -29.50 -19.34 29.10
N ALA A 24 -29.89 -18.08 29.36
CA ALA A 24 -30.27 -17.59 30.69
C ALA A 24 -31.53 -18.26 31.28
N GLN A 25 -32.33 -18.98 30.48
CA GLN A 25 -33.47 -19.77 30.96
C GLN A 25 -33.08 -21.21 31.36
N ALA A 26 -31.91 -21.70 30.93
CA ALA A 26 -31.45 -23.08 31.19
C ALA A 26 -30.49 -23.21 32.39
N ASP A 27 -29.96 -22.09 32.91
CA ASP A 27 -28.88 -22.05 33.91
C ASP A 27 -29.33 -22.16 35.39
N ILE A 28 -30.55 -22.64 35.68
CA ILE A 28 -30.98 -22.87 37.07
C ILE A 28 -30.58 -24.27 37.57
N GLU A 29 -30.20 -25.23 36.71
CA GLU A 29 -30.07 -26.64 37.12
C GLU A 29 -28.66 -27.24 37.25
N GLU A 30 -27.60 -26.67 36.67
CA GLU A 30 -26.24 -27.27 36.80
C GLU A 30 -25.26 -26.37 37.54
N ARG A 31 -25.35 -26.46 38.87
CA ARG A 31 -24.35 -25.96 39.80
C ARG A 31 -23.23 -27.01 39.93
N GLU A 32 -21.98 -26.54 39.86
CA GLU A 32 -20.70 -27.24 40.11
C GLU A 32 -20.12 -28.13 38.98
N ALA A 33 -19.26 -27.53 38.15
CA ALA A 33 -18.09 -28.20 37.57
C ALA A 33 -16.80 -27.53 38.10
N PRO A 34 -15.83 -28.30 38.61
CA PRO A 34 -14.64 -27.79 39.31
C PRO A 34 -13.54 -27.32 38.35
N GLU A 35 -12.78 -26.31 38.77
CA GLU A 35 -11.50 -25.80 38.25
C GLU A 35 -11.13 -26.15 36.79
N THR A 36 -11.59 -25.34 35.82
CA THR A 36 -10.81 -25.11 34.59
C THR A 36 -10.83 -23.64 34.09
N PRO A 37 -10.55 -22.60 34.92
CA PRO A 37 -10.39 -21.23 34.42
C PRO A 37 -9.04 -21.01 33.70
N ASP A 38 -7.95 -21.68 34.11
CA ASP A 38 -6.59 -21.35 33.67
C ASP A 38 -6.29 -21.71 32.21
N VAL A 39 -6.79 -22.85 31.73
CA VAL A 39 -6.45 -23.33 30.38
C VAL A 39 -7.10 -22.47 29.31
N LEU A 40 -8.36 -22.06 29.52
CA LEU A 40 -9.07 -21.20 28.57
C LEU A 40 -8.43 -19.81 28.54
N GLU A 41 -8.10 -19.22 29.70
CA GLU A 41 -7.40 -17.95 29.78
C GLU A 41 -6.04 -18.00 29.08
N TYR A 42 -5.27 -19.05 29.33
CA TYR A 42 -3.99 -19.29 28.68
C TYR A 42 -4.13 -19.46 27.15
N MET A 43 -5.14 -20.20 26.68
CA MET A 43 -5.41 -20.36 25.25
C MET A 43 -5.80 -19.04 24.58
N VAL A 44 -6.64 -18.22 25.21
CA VAL A 44 -7.02 -16.89 24.68
C VAL A 44 -5.80 -15.97 24.61
N MET A 45 -4.98 -15.94 25.65
CA MET A 45 -3.74 -15.18 25.65
C MET A 45 -2.80 -15.64 24.54
N MET A 46 -2.58 -16.95 24.39
CA MET A 46 -1.71 -17.52 23.37
C MET A 46 -2.20 -17.19 21.96
N VAL A 47 -3.49 -17.36 21.69
CA VAL A 47 -4.10 -17.00 20.39
C VAL A 47 -3.99 -15.51 20.13
N GLY A 48 -4.21 -14.67 21.15
CA GLY A 48 -4.04 -13.22 21.05
C GLY A 48 -2.62 -12.81 20.70
N VAL A 49 -1.61 -13.43 21.32
CA VAL A 49 -0.19 -13.17 21.04
C VAL A 49 0.18 -13.61 19.62
N VAL A 50 -0.20 -14.82 19.22
CA VAL A 50 0.07 -15.33 17.86
C VAL A 50 -0.59 -14.42 16.81
N TYR A 51 -1.85 -14.03 17.03
CA TYR A 51 -2.55 -13.12 16.14
C TYR A 51 -1.89 -11.74 16.07
N ALA A 52 -1.48 -11.18 17.23
CA ALA A 52 -0.79 -9.89 17.27
C ALA A 52 0.53 -9.92 16.49
N ILE A 53 1.29 -11.02 16.57
CA ILE A 53 2.53 -11.19 15.79
C ILE A 53 2.22 -11.24 14.29
N VAL A 54 1.26 -12.05 13.86
CA VAL A 54 0.88 -12.18 12.44
C VAL A 54 0.37 -10.83 11.90
N LEU A 55 -0.47 -10.14 12.65
CA LEU A 55 -0.98 -8.82 12.29
C LEU A 55 0.13 -7.77 12.21
N GLY A 56 1.07 -7.78 13.16
CA GLY A 56 2.23 -6.90 13.14
C GLY A 56 3.12 -7.11 11.92
N LEU A 57 3.40 -8.38 11.57
CA LEU A 57 4.16 -8.73 10.37
C LEU A 57 3.42 -8.33 9.09
N ALA A 58 2.10 -8.48 9.04
CA ALA A 58 1.30 -8.03 7.91
C ALA A 58 1.37 -6.51 7.72
N ILE A 59 1.27 -5.73 8.82
CA ILE A 59 1.42 -4.27 8.79
C ILE A 59 2.82 -3.87 8.30
N ALA A 60 3.86 -4.53 8.80
CA ALA A 60 5.23 -4.27 8.36
C ALA A 60 5.40 -4.54 6.85
N GLY A 61 4.86 -5.66 6.35
CA GLY A 61 4.94 -6.01 4.94
C GLY A 61 4.26 -4.99 4.02
N VAL A 62 3.05 -4.54 4.35
CA VAL A 62 2.36 -3.50 3.55
C VAL A 62 3.06 -2.15 3.63
N TRP A 63 3.65 -1.82 4.78
CA TRP A 63 4.44 -0.59 4.96
C TRP A 63 5.70 -0.59 4.08
N GLU A 64 6.45 -1.69 4.09
CA GLU A 64 7.64 -1.87 3.25
C GLU A 64 7.29 -1.83 1.76
N ALA A 65 6.21 -2.49 1.36
CA ALA A 65 5.75 -2.48 -0.03
C ALA A 65 5.36 -1.06 -0.48
N ARG A 66 4.68 -0.28 0.38
CA ARG A 66 4.38 1.12 0.11
C ARG A 66 5.64 1.97 -0.01
N GLY A 67 6.61 1.78 0.87
CA GLY A 67 7.91 2.46 0.79
C GLY A 67 8.64 2.17 -0.53
N ALA A 68 8.76 0.89 -0.90
CA ALA A 68 9.39 0.47 -2.15
C ALA A 68 8.68 1.04 -3.39
N ALA A 69 7.35 1.09 -3.37
CA ALA A 69 6.57 1.69 -4.45
C ALA A 69 6.85 3.20 -4.57
N GLN A 70 6.84 3.94 -3.46
CA GLN A 70 7.17 5.38 -3.43
C GLN A 70 8.61 5.66 -3.89
N ASP A 71 9.55 4.81 -3.48
CA ASP A 71 10.96 4.92 -3.89
C ASP A 71 11.14 4.68 -5.39
N ALA A 72 10.39 3.76 -5.99
CA ALA A 72 10.38 3.56 -7.44
C ALA A 72 9.92 4.82 -8.19
N VAL A 73 8.81 5.44 -7.75
CA VAL A 73 8.33 6.71 -8.35
C VAL A 73 9.38 7.81 -8.24
N ARG A 74 9.96 7.96 -7.05
CA ARG A 74 10.98 8.99 -6.78
C ARG A 74 12.21 8.77 -7.65
N THR A 75 12.66 7.53 -7.78
CA THR A 75 13.82 7.16 -8.61
C THR A 75 13.56 7.48 -10.08
N GLU A 76 12.37 7.15 -10.59
CA GLU A 76 11.97 7.45 -11.97
C GLU A 76 11.99 8.96 -12.24
N ALA A 77 11.31 9.74 -11.39
CA ALA A 77 11.25 11.19 -11.54
C ALA A 77 12.64 11.85 -11.39
N GLN A 78 13.45 11.40 -10.44
CA GLN A 78 14.80 11.92 -10.21
C GLN A 78 15.74 11.57 -11.36
N ALA A 79 15.67 10.36 -11.91
CA ALA A 79 16.51 9.95 -13.04
C ALA A 79 16.21 10.81 -14.29
N LEU A 80 14.94 11.06 -14.59
CA LEU A 80 14.53 11.96 -15.69
C LEU A 80 14.99 13.41 -15.44
N HIS A 81 14.94 13.86 -14.18
CA HIS A 81 15.43 15.18 -13.82
C HIS A 81 16.95 15.28 -14.03
N GLU A 82 17.71 14.26 -13.62
CA GLU A 82 19.15 14.18 -13.86
C GLU A 82 19.50 14.18 -15.36
N VAL A 83 18.72 13.49 -16.20
CA VAL A 83 18.86 13.56 -17.66
C VAL A 83 18.71 15.02 -18.13
N THR A 84 17.68 15.71 -17.63
CA THR A 84 17.42 17.12 -17.97
C THR A 84 18.51 18.08 -17.49
N GLN A 85 19.11 17.83 -16.32
CA GLN A 85 20.22 18.62 -15.79
C GLN A 85 21.52 18.37 -16.56
N ARG A 86 21.82 17.12 -16.89
CA ARG A 86 23.02 16.74 -17.65
C ARG A 86 22.95 17.17 -19.11
N ALA A 87 21.74 17.31 -19.66
CA ALA A 87 21.50 17.85 -20.98
C ALA A 87 22.02 19.30 -21.16
N GLN A 88 22.36 20.02 -20.07
CA GLN A 88 22.88 21.38 -20.14
C GLN A 88 24.22 21.52 -20.88
N VAL A 89 25.02 20.45 -20.96
CA VAL A 89 26.30 20.49 -21.72
C VAL A 89 26.09 20.50 -23.24
N TYR A 90 24.88 20.18 -23.69
CA TYR A 90 24.52 20.11 -25.11
C TYR A 90 23.96 21.45 -25.63
N PRO A 91 24.00 21.68 -26.95
CA PRO A 91 23.38 22.84 -27.59
C PRO A 91 21.89 22.98 -27.26
N ALA A 92 21.41 24.22 -27.21
CA ALA A 92 20.03 24.59 -26.86
C ALA A 92 18.99 23.77 -27.65
N ASP A 93 19.16 23.64 -28.97
CA ASP A 93 18.23 22.91 -29.83
C ASP A 93 18.00 21.46 -29.42
N PHE A 94 19.01 20.78 -28.87
CA PHE A 94 18.88 19.40 -28.40
C PHE A 94 18.34 19.34 -26.98
N ARG A 95 18.90 20.18 -26.10
CA ARG A 95 18.47 20.28 -24.71
C ARG A 95 16.97 20.59 -24.60
N ASP A 96 16.47 21.49 -25.45
CA ASP A 96 15.08 21.94 -25.40
C ASP A 96 14.13 20.89 -26.02
N ARG A 97 14.57 20.14 -27.04
CA ARG A 97 13.84 18.96 -27.55
C ARG A 97 13.75 17.85 -26.51
N LEU A 98 14.89 17.44 -25.95
CA LEU A 98 14.96 16.40 -24.93
C LEU A 98 14.08 16.74 -23.70
N ARG A 99 14.06 18.03 -23.29
CA ARG A 99 13.14 18.49 -22.24
C ARG A 99 11.69 18.35 -22.63
N ALA A 100 11.31 18.75 -23.84
CA ALA A 100 9.95 18.60 -24.32
C ALA A 100 9.51 17.13 -24.38
N ASP A 101 10.40 16.23 -24.81
CA ASP A 101 10.11 14.79 -24.87
C ASP A 101 9.93 14.19 -23.46
N ILE A 102 10.77 14.61 -22.50
CA ILE A 102 10.61 14.23 -21.08
C ILE A 102 9.31 14.81 -20.49
N ASP A 103 8.97 16.07 -20.78
CA ASP A 103 7.74 16.69 -20.29
C ASP A 103 6.49 15.98 -20.85
N VAL A 104 6.50 15.58 -22.12
CA VAL A 104 5.43 14.79 -22.74
C VAL A 104 5.33 13.40 -22.09
N TYR A 105 6.46 12.76 -21.81
CA TYR A 105 6.49 11.50 -21.04
C TYR A 105 5.88 11.68 -19.66
N VAL A 106 6.29 12.71 -18.91
CA VAL A 106 5.80 12.96 -17.54
C VAL A 106 4.30 13.27 -17.53
N SER A 107 3.80 14.06 -18.48
CA SER A 107 2.36 14.32 -18.63
C SER A 107 1.59 13.01 -18.89
N GLU A 108 2.04 12.17 -19.83
CA GLU A 108 1.42 10.85 -20.09
C GLU A 108 1.45 9.95 -18.85
N VAL A 109 2.55 9.97 -18.08
CA VAL A 109 2.67 9.19 -16.84
C VAL A 109 1.65 9.63 -15.80
N VAL A 110 1.51 10.93 -15.58
CA VAL A 110 0.64 11.47 -14.51
C VAL A 110 -0.84 11.45 -14.92
N GLU A 111 -1.16 11.79 -16.17
CA GLU A 111 -2.54 11.98 -16.63
C GLU A 111 -3.19 10.67 -17.11
N SER A 112 -2.45 9.81 -17.81
CA SER A 112 -3.00 8.62 -18.47
C SER A 112 -2.54 7.32 -17.82
N GLU A 113 -1.24 7.18 -17.57
CA GLU A 113 -0.66 5.93 -17.05
C GLU A 113 -1.02 5.71 -15.59
N TRP A 114 -0.98 6.76 -14.75
CA TRP A 114 -1.29 6.64 -13.33
C TRP A 114 -2.70 6.10 -13.07
N PRO A 115 -3.77 6.70 -13.64
CA PRO A 115 -5.12 6.18 -13.45
C PRO A 115 -5.25 4.74 -13.94
N ARG A 116 -4.64 4.41 -15.09
CA ARG A 116 -4.71 3.06 -15.64
C ARG A 116 -3.94 2.03 -14.79
N MET A 117 -2.82 2.43 -14.20
CA MET A 117 -2.06 1.60 -13.28
C MET A 117 -2.88 1.28 -12.02
N ILE A 118 -3.59 2.26 -11.46
CA ILE A 118 -4.46 2.06 -10.29
C ILE A 118 -5.67 1.18 -10.64
N GLU A 119 -6.34 1.44 -11.76
CA GLU A 119 -7.58 0.74 -12.11
C GLU A 119 -7.36 -0.66 -12.68
N ARG A 120 -6.34 -0.82 -13.53
CA ARG A 120 -6.12 -2.04 -14.33
C ARG A 120 -4.83 -2.78 -13.98
N LYS A 121 -3.99 -2.24 -13.10
CA LYS A 121 -2.68 -2.82 -12.75
C LYS A 121 -1.75 -2.96 -13.97
N GLU A 122 -1.87 -2.03 -14.93
CA GLU A 122 -1.14 -2.04 -16.22
C GLU A 122 -0.52 -0.68 -16.55
N LEU A 123 0.69 -0.69 -17.15
CA LEU A 123 1.40 0.52 -17.64
C LEU A 123 1.12 0.87 -19.09
N SER A 124 1.10 2.16 -19.45
CA SER A 124 0.78 2.66 -20.80
C SER A 124 1.77 2.16 -21.84
N PRO A 125 1.29 1.52 -22.94
CA PRO A 125 2.15 1.28 -24.10
C PRO A 125 2.77 2.59 -24.60
N ARG A 126 2.00 3.69 -24.52
CA ARG A 126 2.47 5.02 -24.92
C ARG A 126 3.62 5.52 -24.06
N GLY A 127 3.57 5.31 -22.74
CA GLY A 127 4.69 5.62 -21.85
C GLY A 127 5.97 4.86 -22.24
N THR A 128 5.84 3.60 -22.66
CA THR A 128 6.98 2.79 -23.12
C THR A 128 7.58 3.38 -24.40
N GLU A 129 6.74 3.75 -25.35
CA GLU A 129 7.18 4.37 -26.61
C GLU A 129 7.90 5.71 -26.37
N LEU A 130 7.35 6.56 -25.50
CA LEU A 130 7.93 7.87 -25.18
C LEU A 130 9.28 7.74 -24.49
N LEU A 131 9.42 6.83 -23.53
CA LEU A 131 10.71 6.60 -22.86
C LEU A 131 11.75 6.00 -23.81
N ALA A 132 11.33 5.10 -24.71
CA ALA A 132 12.17 4.56 -25.76
C ALA A 132 12.61 5.62 -26.78
N ALA A 133 11.77 6.62 -27.07
CA ALA A 133 12.14 7.75 -27.92
C ALA A 133 13.25 8.58 -27.25
N VAL A 134 13.07 8.95 -25.97
CA VAL A 134 14.10 9.65 -25.18
C VAL A 134 15.44 8.90 -25.19
N ARG A 135 15.40 7.57 -25.01
CA ARG A 135 16.60 6.73 -25.09
C ARG A 135 17.26 6.80 -26.47
N THR A 136 16.46 6.69 -27.53
CA THR A 136 16.94 6.76 -28.92
C THR A 136 17.58 8.11 -29.21
N ASP A 137 16.95 9.22 -28.79
CA ASP A 137 17.45 10.57 -29.02
C ASP A 137 18.81 10.82 -28.36
N VAL A 138 19.03 10.23 -27.17
CA VAL A 138 20.33 10.29 -26.49
C VAL A 138 21.34 9.35 -27.17
N ALA A 139 20.94 8.13 -27.55
CA ALA A 139 21.84 7.11 -28.07
C ALA A 139 22.31 7.34 -29.52
N GLU A 140 21.48 7.95 -30.37
CA GLU A 140 21.82 8.21 -31.78
C GLU A 140 22.74 9.42 -31.95
N ARG A 141 22.90 10.24 -30.90
CA ARG A 141 23.74 11.43 -30.97
C ARG A 141 25.19 11.10 -30.65
N GLU A 142 26.03 11.16 -31.68
CA GLU A 142 27.48 11.12 -31.50
C GLU A 142 27.98 12.35 -30.70
N PRO A 143 28.78 12.15 -29.62
CA PRO A 143 29.35 13.24 -28.85
C PRO A 143 30.27 14.12 -29.71
N LYS A 144 30.04 15.43 -29.73
CA LYS A 144 30.81 16.37 -30.58
C LYS A 144 32.03 16.97 -29.88
N ASN A 145 32.14 16.81 -28.56
CA ASN A 145 33.25 17.33 -27.76
C ASN A 145 33.51 16.43 -26.53
N GLU A 146 34.62 16.67 -25.83
CA GLU A 146 35.05 15.85 -24.70
C GLU A 146 34.09 15.93 -23.49
N LEU A 147 33.45 17.09 -23.29
CA LEU A 147 32.42 17.28 -22.25
C LEU A 147 31.15 16.46 -22.55
N GLU A 148 30.70 16.45 -23.81
CA GLU A 148 29.59 15.62 -24.28
C GLU A 148 29.94 14.12 -24.14
N ALA A 149 31.18 13.73 -24.46
CA ALA A 149 31.62 12.34 -24.34
C ALA A 149 31.64 11.85 -22.88
N GLN A 150 32.04 12.71 -21.94
CA GLN A 150 32.00 12.41 -20.51
C GLN A 150 30.56 12.35 -19.96
N ALA A 151 29.63 13.11 -20.54
CA ALA A 151 28.22 13.13 -20.14
C ALA A 151 27.38 12.03 -20.80
N TYR A 152 27.83 11.44 -21.91
CA TYR A 152 27.07 10.48 -22.71
C TYR A 152 26.68 9.20 -21.95
N GLN A 153 27.67 8.46 -21.43
CA GLN A 153 27.40 7.24 -20.66
C GLN A 153 26.55 7.51 -19.41
N PRO A 154 26.89 8.52 -18.59
CA PRO A 154 26.07 8.84 -17.42
C PRO A 154 24.67 9.36 -17.76
N MET A 155 24.36 9.79 -18.98
CA MET A 155 22.98 10.07 -19.41
C MET A 155 22.22 8.80 -19.76
N LEU A 156 22.83 7.88 -20.51
CA LEU A 156 22.23 6.59 -20.84
C LEU A 156 21.93 5.78 -19.57
N ASP A 157 22.83 5.83 -18.58
CA ASP A 157 22.63 5.17 -17.27
C ASP A 157 21.39 5.74 -16.55
N GLN A 158 21.13 7.04 -16.66
CA GLN A 158 19.95 7.65 -16.04
C GLN A 158 18.66 7.32 -16.81
N VAL A 159 18.70 7.22 -18.14
CA VAL A 159 17.55 6.74 -18.91
C VAL A 159 17.25 5.28 -18.57
N ALA A 160 18.27 4.44 -18.46
CA ALA A 160 18.11 3.05 -18.01
C ALA A 160 17.55 2.97 -16.58
N ALA A 161 18.04 3.81 -15.66
CA ALA A 161 17.52 3.89 -14.30
C ALA A 161 16.04 4.32 -14.27
N ALA A 162 15.61 5.21 -15.16
CA ALA A 162 14.20 5.58 -15.31
C ALA A 162 13.36 4.41 -15.84
N GLU A 163 13.86 3.66 -16.83
CA GLU A 163 13.21 2.45 -17.35
C GLU A 163 13.05 1.38 -16.26
N ASP A 164 14.11 1.11 -15.49
CA ASP A 164 14.09 0.13 -14.40
C ASP A 164 13.14 0.56 -13.28
N ALA A 165 13.15 1.84 -12.90
CA ALA A 165 12.24 2.39 -11.90
C ALA A 165 10.78 2.33 -12.33
N ARG A 166 10.49 2.59 -13.62
CA ARG A 166 9.15 2.43 -14.20
C ARG A 166 8.69 0.97 -14.15
N ASN A 167 9.56 0.03 -14.47
CA ASN A 167 9.26 -1.41 -14.39
C ASN A 167 9.02 -1.85 -12.93
N ALA A 168 9.81 -1.34 -11.98
CA ALA A 168 9.60 -1.58 -10.56
C ALA A 168 8.25 -1.02 -10.07
N ARG A 169 7.87 0.17 -10.54
CA ARG A 169 6.54 0.76 -10.31
C ARG A 169 5.42 -0.13 -10.86
N ALA A 170 5.59 -0.70 -12.06
CA ALA A 170 4.66 -1.68 -12.64
C ALA A 170 4.49 -2.92 -11.75
N ALA A 171 5.61 -3.48 -11.28
CA ALA A 171 5.61 -4.67 -10.43
C ALA A 171 4.94 -4.39 -9.07
N GLY A 172 5.07 -3.16 -8.55
CA GLY A 172 4.42 -2.71 -7.32
C GLY A 172 2.96 -2.29 -7.47
N ALA A 173 2.38 -2.28 -8.68
CA ALA A 173 1.00 -1.82 -8.92
C ALA A 173 -0.07 -2.83 -8.45
N GLY A 174 0.34 -4.06 -8.14
CA GLY A 174 -0.53 -5.13 -7.66
C GLY A 174 -0.95 -5.00 -6.19
N GLU A 175 -1.80 -5.92 -5.75
CA GLU A 175 -2.08 -6.12 -4.32
C GLU A 175 -0.83 -6.66 -3.64
N THR A 176 -0.51 -6.13 -2.46
CA THR A 176 0.70 -6.51 -1.72
C THR A 176 0.50 -7.82 -0.97
N LEU A 177 -0.70 -8.03 -0.43
CA LEU A 177 -1.03 -9.22 0.34
C LEU A 177 -1.89 -10.19 -0.48
N PRO A 178 -1.44 -11.45 -0.65
CA PRO A 178 -2.25 -12.50 -1.24
C PRO A 178 -3.57 -12.68 -0.48
N GLY A 179 -4.65 -13.03 -1.18
CA GLY A 179 -5.97 -13.23 -0.57
C GLY A 179 -6.00 -14.25 0.57
N ILE A 180 -5.08 -15.23 0.59
CA ILE A 180 -4.93 -16.18 1.70
C ILE A 180 -4.45 -15.51 3.00
N VAL A 181 -3.60 -14.47 2.91
CA VAL A 181 -3.15 -13.71 4.08
C VAL A 181 -4.32 -12.90 4.64
N TRP A 182 -5.11 -12.27 3.77
CA TRP A 182 -6.36 -11.60 4.16
C TRP A 182 -7.34 -12.55 4.85
N PHE A 183 -7.52 -13.75 4.32
CA PHE A 183 -8.34 -14.78 4.97
C PHE A 183 -7.80 -15.12 6.37
N GLY A 184 -6.48 -15.28 6.52
CA GLY A 184 -5.83 -15.50 7.82
C GLY A 184 -6.05 -14.36 8.82
N LEU A 185 -5.95 -13.11 8.37
CA LEU A 185 -6.14 -11.93 9.22
C LEU A 185 -7.60 -11.78 9.67
N ILE A 186 -8.56 -11.93 8.76
CA ILE A 186 -9.99 -11.82 9.08
C ILE A 186 -10.45 -12.99 9.96
N SER A 187 -10.04 -14.22 9.65
CA SER A 187 -10.40 -15.39 10.45
C SER A 187 -9.76 -15.34 11.84
N GLY A 188 -8.49 -14.95 11.94
CA GLY A 188 -7.80 -14.71 13.20
C GLY A 188 -8.50 -13.66 14.06
N ALA A 189 -8.86 -12.51 13.48
CA ALA A 189 -9.62 -11.48 14.17
C ALA A 189 -10.96 -11.99 14.71
N ALA A 190 -11.71 -12.73 13.90
CA ALA A 190 -13.00 -13.31 14.30
C ALA A 190 -12.85 -14.31 15.46
N VAL A 191 -11.80 -15.15 15.44
CA VAL A 191 -11.49 -16.10 16.51
C VAL A 191 -11.08 -15.36 17.78
N THR A 192 -10.15 -14.41 17.71
CA THR A 192 -9.69 -13.64 18.88
C THR A 192 -10.83 -12.88 19.53
N ILE A 193 -11.65 -12.17 18.74
CA ILE A 193 -12.83 -11.45 19.25
C ILE A 193 -13.84 -12.45 19.82
N GLY A 194 -14.15 -13.53 19.09
CA GLY A 194 -15.06 -14.57 19.54
C GLY A 194 -14.68 -15.14 20.91
N LEU A 195 -13.40 -15.46 21.10
CA LEU A 195 -12.87 -15.98 22.36
C LEU A 195 -13.01 -14.98 23.53
N ILE A 196 -12.67 -13.71 23.30
CA ILE A 196 -12.81 -12.64 24.31
C ILE A 196 -14.26 -12.49 24.74
N PHE A 197 -15.19 -12.54 23.78
CA PHE A 197 -16.62 -12.46 24.09
C PHE A 197 -17.15 -13.74 24.74
N THR A 198 -16.57 -14.92 24.53
CA THR A 198 -16.99 -16.16 25.19
C THR A 198 -16.52 -16.28 26.64
N MET A 199 -15.39 -15.67 27.01
CA MET A 199 -15.01 -15.57 28.42
C MET A 199 -16.06 -14.74 29.18
N GLN A 200 -16.35 -15.09 30.44
CA GLN A 200 -17.37 -14.47 31.30
C GLN A 200 -17.06 -13.01 31.72
N ILE A 201 -16.46 -12.20 30.84
CA ILE A 201 -16.20 -10.76 30.90
C ILE A 201 -17.51 -9.92 30.82
N GLY A 202 -18.64 -10.52 31.18
CA GLY A 202 -19.99 -9.98 31.00
C GLY A 202 -20.68 -9.51 32.27
N ARG A 203 -20.01 -9.48 33.43
CA ARG A 203 -20.67 -9.07 34.69
C ARG A 203 -20.56 -7.57 34.98
N SER A 204 -19.64 -6.85 34.33
CA SER A 204 -19.43 -5.41 34.57
C SER A 204 -19.29 -4.61 33.29
N PHE A 205 -19.88 -3.40 33.25
CA PHE A 205 -19.73 -2.44 32.15
C PHE A 205 -18.26 -2.17 31.76
N ARG A 206 -17.35 -2.23 32.74
CA ARG A 206 -15.91 -2.02 32.52
C ARG A 206 -15.29 -3.10 31.63
N GLU A 207 -15.70 -4.35 31.80
CA GLU A 207 -15.19 -5.50 31.05
C GLU A 207 -15.66 -5.44 29.59
N LEU A 208 -16.93 -5.07 29.36
CA LEU A 208 -17.48 -4.79 28.03
C LEU A 208 -16.77 -3.61 27.35
N LEU A 209 -16.45 -2.54 28.10
CA LEU A 209 -15.72 -1.40 27.57
C LEU A 209 -14.31 -1.80 27.10
N LEU A 210 -13.58 -2.58 27.90
CA LEU A 210 -12.25 -3.10 27.53
C LEU A 210 -12.31 -3.99 26.29
N ALA A 211 -13.26 -4.95 26.25
CA ALA A 211 -13.44 -5.83 25.10
C ALA A 211 -13.82 -5.06 23.83
N GLY A 212 -14.66 -4.02 23.96
CA GLY A 212 -15.01 -3.11 22.89
C GLY A 212 -13.82 -2.32 22.38
N LEU A 213 -12.99 -1.76 23.28
CA LEU A 213 -11.79 -1.03 22.91
C LEU A 213 -10.77 -1.93 22.20
N PHE A 214 -10.59 -3.16 22.68
CA PHE A 214 -9.70 -4.14 22.06
C PHE A 214 -10.18 -4.56 20.66
N SER A 215 -11.48 -4.78 20.51
CA SER A 215 -12.09 -5.08 19.19
C SER A 215 -11.94 -3.89 18.23
N ALA A 216 -12.12 -2.67 18.73
CA ALA A 216 -11.92 -1.45 17.96
C ALA A 216 -10.45 -1.28 17.54
N LEU A 217 -9.50 -1.62 18.40
CA LEU A 217 -8.08 -1.64 18.08
C LEU A 217 -7.77 -2.65 16.97
N ILE A 218 -8.27 -3.89 17.05
CA ILE A 218 -8.09 -4.89 15.98
C ILE A 218 -8.69 -4.38 14.66
N ALA A 219 -9.91 -3.83 14.70
CA ALA A 219 -10.55 -3.29 13.51
C ALA A 219 -9.76 -2.12 12.90
N PHE A 220 -9.19 -1.25 13.74
CA PHE A 220 -8.32 -0.15 13.30
C PHE A 220 -7.03 -0.67 12.66
N LEU A 221 -6.39 -1.68 13.25
CA LEU A 221 -5.17 -2.27 12.68
C LEU A 221 -5.45 -2.99 11.34
N LEU A 222 -6.57 -3.72 11.24
CA LEU A 222 -6.99 -4.30 9.96
C LEU A 222 -7.32 -3.23 8.92
N PHE A 223 -7.92 -2.10 9.34
CA PHE A 223 -8.13 -0.95 8.46
C PHE A 223 -6.80 -0.36 7.97
N LEU A 224 -5.78 -0.26 8.84
CA LEU A 224 -4.46 0.21 8.46
C LEU A 224 -3.80 -0.73 7.43
N VAL A 225 -3.88 -2.06 7.64
CA VAL A 225 -3.43 -3.05 6.65
C VAL A 225 -4.18 -2.86 5.35
N TRP A 226 -5.50 -2.71 5.41
CA TRP A 226 -6.32 -2.49 4.23
C TRP A 226 -5.89 -1.25 3.47
N ASP A 227 -5.73 -0.11 4.14
CA ASP A 227 -5.34 1.16 3.53
C ASP A 227 -3.96 1.08 2.86
N PHE A 228 -2.99 0.44 3.51
CA PHE A 228 -1.62 0.32 3.00
C PHE A 228 -1.42 -0.80 1.97
N ASP A 229 -2.35 -1.76 1.87
CA ASP A 229 -2.33 -2.81 0.84
C ASP A 229 -2.47 -2.25 -0.60
N ALA A 230 -2.78 -0.95 -0.74
CA ALA A 230 -2.67 -0.21 -2.00
C ALA A 230 -1.44 0.73 -1.94
N PRO A 231 -0.27 0.33 -2.48
CA PRO A 231 0.99 1.08 -2.35
C PRO A 231 0.94 2.50 -2.92
N PHE A 232 0.21 2.68 -4.01
CA PHE A 232 0.01 3.97 -4.69
C PHE A 232 -1.25 4.72 -4.21
N GLY A 233 -1.83 4.28 -3.10
CA GLY A 233 -3.09 4.79 -2.57
C GLY A 233 -4.30 4.36 -3.41
N ARG A 234 -5.47 4.38 -2.79
CA ARG A 234 -6.74 4.05 -3.48
C ARG A 234 -7.33 5.22 -4.26
N SER A 235 -6.92 6.46 -3.97
CA SER A 235 -7.33 7.67 -4.70
C SER A 235 -6.30 8.12 -5.75
N GLY A 236 -5.08 7.54 -5.75
CA GLY A 236 -4.03 7.75 -6.75
C GLY A 236 -3.38 9.14 -6.78
N SER A 237 -3.94 10.16 -6.10
CA SER A 237 -3.53 11.55 -6.26
C SER A 237 -2.19 11.90 -5.60
N GLU A 238 -1.88 11.31 -4.45
CA GLU A 238 -0.69 11.67 -3.64
C GLU A 238 0.61 11.05 -4.16
N SER A 239 0.54 9.95 -4.92
CA SER A 239 1.74 9.19 -5.28
C SER A 239 2.51 9.75 -6.48
N ALA A 240 1.92 10.66 -7.27
CA ALA A 240 2.57 11.29 -8.42
C ALA A 240 3.29 12.62 -8.06
N ASP A 241 3.40 12.96 -6.77
CA ASP A 241 3.92 14.26 -6.34
C ASP A 241 5.39 14.49 -6.69
N ALA A 242 6.21 13.44 -6.77
CA ALA A 242 7.61 13.55 -7.19
C ALA A 242 7.72 14.11 -8.63
N PHE A 243 6.84 13.68 -9.54
CA PHE A 243 6.77 14.22 -10.89
C PHE A 243 6.33 15.67 -10.90
N ARG A 244 5.29 16.02 -10.13
CA ARG A 244 4.79 17.40 -10.03
C ARG A 244 5.82 18.38 -9.48
N GLN A 245 6.61 17.95 -8.50
CA GLN A 245 7.65 18.78 -7.88
C GLN A 245 8.83 19.03 -8.83
N LEU A 246 9.26 18.00 -9.57
CA LEU A 246 10.44 18.10 -10.46
C LEU A 246 10.10 18.65 -11.85
N PHE A 247 8.85 18.49 -12.31
CA PHE A 247 8.35 18.90 -13.62
C PHE A 247 7.05 19.71 -13.53
N PRO A 248 7.06 20.89 -12.87
CA PRO A 248 5.85 21.69 -12.69
C PRO A 248 5.25 22.18 -14.02
N GLY A 249 6.08 22.35 -15.06
CA GLY A 249 5.64 22.77 -16.40
C GLY A 249 4.90 21.68 -17.19
N ALA A 250 5.17 20.40 -16.90
CA ALA A 250 4.54 19.27 -17.58
C ALA A 250 3.14 18.93 -17.03
N VAL A 251 2.88 19.24 -15.76
CA VAL A 251 1.66 18.82 -15.04
C VAL A 251 0.73 20.00 -14.70
N GLY A 252 1.18 21.25 -14.87
CA GLY A 252 0.43 22.47 -14.50
C GLY A 252 -0.33 23.16 -15.64
N GLY A 253 -0.42 22.54 -16.82
CA GLY A 253 -1.05 23.12 -18.01
C GLY A 253 -2.54 22.83 -18.12
N SER A 254 -3.37 23.40 -17.24
CA SER A 254 -4.82 23.53 -17.46
C SER A 254 -5.32 24.88 -16.98
#